data_AF-A0A0C3QBH4-F1
#
_entry.id   AF-A0A0C3QBH4-F1
#
_cell.length_a   1.000
_cell.length_b   1.000
_cell.length_c   1.000
_cell.angle_alpha   90.00
_cell.angle_beta   90.00
_cell.angle_gamma   90.00
#
_symmetry.space_group_name_H-M   'P 1'
#
loop_
_entity.id
_entity.type
_entity.pdbx_description
1 polymer ?
#
loop_
_entity_poly.entity_id
_entity_poly.type
_entity_poly.pdbx_seq_one_letter_code
_entity_poly.pdbx_strand_id
1 'polypeptide(L)'
;GEIGSSLDILGREAGKLQRVLINNIPCVWDPSPFTAIVDLGLTNGIHLRYTDLVAFLRRSPNLHTLRLVNIKFVGGAPRVVEEPALLPHLTDLVLAELVEPIGLGNLYLSLVAPNCENLHLDLRPSAAVMRHPALPLRVASTVQKALALDHGSFLSFRPNLNTQSASWRSQDEDGNGWSEEQPSFDISLRGTDRELAGFFCAFVRGVRMSVEETGSVVVDLGRSVSGTIQETFGLDLGHVVPTLSPSFFEGLNVVEVRADVVDGFLQHLKETLGPVGSEDWCLEALQTIRLRAIPKGELKVMPDESARCCLEDVIGHIRRERYGIGLDEPKPEDEETMSVILRDEFMIRTETARALEEGDTLWGIEIDHSDATLVYP
;
A
#
# COMPACT_ATOMS: atom_id res chain seq x y z
N GLY A 1 -20.03 6.32 33.21
CA GLY A 1 -20.56 7.52 32.52
C GLY A 1 -21.64 7.05 31.60
N GLU A 2 -22.80 7.69 31.62
CA GLU A 2 -24.00 7.27 30.87
C GLU A 2 -23.68 7.14 29.37
N ILE A 3 -23.73 5.91 28.87
CA ILE A 3 -23.65 5.60 27.44
C ILE A 3 -25.07 5.36 26.94
N GLY A 4 -25.49 6.15 25.96
CA GLY A 4 -26.48 5.74 24.96
C GLY A 4 -27.92 6.13 25.24
N SER A 5 -28.29 7.38 24.93
CA SER A 5 -29.63 7.63 24.39
C SER A 5 -29.70 6.97 23.01
N SER A 6 -30.62 6.02 22.81
CA SER A 6 -30.96 5.51 21.48
C SER A 6 -31.29 6.68 20.57
N LEU A 7 -30.81 6.65 19.32
CA LEU A 7 -31.09 7.68 18.33
C LEU A 7 -32.53 7.52 17.82
N ASP A 8 -33.53 7.76 18.69
CA ASP A 8 -34.96 7.63 18.41
C ASP A 8 -35.51 8.87 17.68
N ILE A 9 -34.74 9.38 16.72
CA ILE A 9 -35.05 10.62 15.99
C ILE A 9 -36.12 10.37 14.91
N LEU A 10 -36.37 9.12 14.54
CA LEU A 10 -37.03 8.77 13.28
C LEU A 10 -38.38 8.07 13.41
N GLY A 11 -38.75 7.59 14.60
CA GLY A 11 -40.06 6.98 14.88
C GLY A 11 -40.54 6.03 13.78
N ARG A 12 -41.75 6.26 13.26
CA ARG A 12 -42.39 5.41 12.22
C ARG A 12 -41.87 5.62 10.78
N GLU A 13 -41.08 6.66 10.54
CA GLU A 13 -40.59 7.00 9.19
C GLU A 13 -39.23 6.39 8.87
N ALA A 14 -38.54 5.83 9.87
CA ALA A 14 -37.24 5.16 9.71
C ALA A 14 -37.23 4.09 8.59
N GLY A 15 -38.33 3.35 8.43
CA GLY A 15 -38.45 2.31 7.42
C GLY A 15 -38.50 2.82 5.97
N LYS A 16 -38.75 4.12 5.75
CA LYS A 16 -38.78 4.74 4.42
C LYS A 16 -37.47 5.46 4.06
N LEU A 17 -36.55 5.59 5.01
CA LEU A 17 -35.28 6.28 4.75
C LEU A 17 -34.41 5.46 3.82
N GLN A 18 -33.96 6.11 2.75
CA GLN A 18 -33.04 5.53 1.78
C GLN A 18 -31.59 5.89 2.06
N ARG A 19 -31.33 7.05 2.68
CA ARG A 19 -29.98 7.53 2.96
C ARG A 19 -29.84 7.90 4.44
N VAL A 20 -28.88 7.28 5.10
CA VAL A 20 -28.55 7.54 6.51
C VAL A 20 -27.06 7.77 6.63
N LEU A 21 -26.70 9.01 6.98
CA LEU A 21 -25.31 9.42 7.21
C LEU A 21 -25.20 9.98 8.63
N ILE A 22 -24.46 9.28 9.49
CA ILE A 22 -24.21 9.68 10.87
C ILE A 22 -22.70 9.80 11.07
N ASN A 23 -22.25 10.98 11.50
CA ASN A 23 -20.84 11.27 11.71
C ASN A 23 -20.61 11.94 13.05
N ASN A 24 -19.67 11.39 13.82
CA ASN A 24 -19.19 11.98 15.06
C ASN A 24 -20.31 12.19 16.10
N ILE A 25 -21.26 11.26 16.14
CA ILE A 25 -22.35 11.24 17.13
C ILE A 25 -22.15 10.04 18.04
N PRO A 26 -21.80 10.24 19.32
CA PRO A 26 -21.71 9.16 20.30
C PRO A 26 -23.08 8.55 20.58
N CYS A 27 -23.45 7.49 19.86
CA CYS A 27 -24.73 6.80 20.05
C CYS A 27 -24.62 5.30 19.81
N VAL A 28 -25.52 4.54 20.41
CA VAL A 28 -25.77 3.16 20.00
C VAL A 28 -26.73 3.19 18.82
N TRP A 29 -26.28 2.73 17.66
CA TRP A 29 -27.09 2.62 16.46
C TRP A 29 -27.79 1.27 16.41
N ASP A 30 -29.10 1.30 16.26
CA ASP A 30 -29.94 0.13 16.01
C ASP A 30 -30.38 0.13 14.54
N PRO A 31 -29.93 -0.83 13.71
CA PRO A 31 -30.37 -0.95 12.32
C PRO A 31 -31.80 -1.46 12.15
N SER A 32 -32.44 -1.99 13.19
CA SER A 32 -33.70 -2.74 13.08
C SER A 32 -34.85 -2.01 12.37
N PRO A 33 -35.05 -0.68 12.50
CA PRO A 33 -36.17 0.01 11.87
C PRO A 33 -35.91 0.40 10.42
N PHE A 34 -34.68 0.24 9.92
CA PHE A 34 -34.26 0.67 8.59
C PHE A 34 -34.37 -0.49 7.59
N THR A 35 -35.38 -0.45 6.71
CA THR A 35 -35.67 -1.53 5.75
C THR A 35 -35.48 -1.14 4.29
N ALA A 36 -35.30 0.14 3.99
CA ALA A 36 -35.24 0.69 2.63
C ALA A 36 -33.91 1.41 2.32
N ILE A 37 -32.88 1.22 3.15
CA ILE A 37 -31.60 1.91 2.97
C ILE A 37 -30.92 1.47 1.68
N VAL A 38 -30.50 2.49 0.94
CA VAL A 38 -29.67 2.45 -0.27
C VAL A 38 -28.27 2.95 0.05
N ASP A 39 -28.14 3.97 0.91
CA ASP A 39 -26.87 4.57 1.30
C ASP A 39 -26.73 4.62 2.82
N LEU A 40 -25.75 3.88 3.36
CA LEU A 40 -25.42 3.89 4.78
C LEU A 40 -24.00 4.43 5.00
N GLY A 41 -23.89 5.46 5.82
CA GLY A 41 -22.62 5.98 6.31
C GLY A 41 -22.64 6.13 7.82
N LEU A 42 -21.82 5.37 8.52
CA LEU A 42 -21.64 5.45 9.97
C LEU A 42 -20.17 5.71 10.25
N THR A 43 -19.89 6.85 10.87
CA THR A 43 -18.52 7.31 11.08
C THR A 43 -18.34 7.89 12.47
N ASN A 44 -17.23 7.58 13.13
CA ASN A 44 -16.76 8.15 14.40
C ASN A 44 -17.79 8.18 15.56
N GLY A 45 -17.51 7.46 16.64
CA GLY A 45 -18.35 7.50 17.85
C GLY A 45 -19.64 6.68 17.78
N ILE A 46 -19.94 6.06 16.64
CA ILE A 46 -21.08 5.14 16.50
C ILE A 46 -20.74 3.79 17.12
N HIS A 47 -21.59 3.35 18.03
CA HIS A 47 -21.51 2.04 18.66
C HIS A 47 -22.63 1.14 18.10
N LEU A 48 -22.35 -0.12 17.79
CA LEU A 48 -23.36 -1.07 17.31
C LEU A 48 -22.97 -2.49 17.67
N ARG A 49 -23.91 -3.43 17.64
CA ARG A 49 -23.57 -4.85 17.79
C ARG A 49 -23.22 -5.42 16.43
N TYR A 50 -22.16 -6.23 16.39
CA TYR A 50 -21.70 -6.82 15.14
C TYR A 50 -22.78 -7.71 14.49
N THR A 51 -23.50 -8.50 15.30
CA THR A 51 -24.59 -9.36 14.85
C THR A 51 -25.72 -8.57 14.19
N ASP A 52 -26.05 -7.41 14.74
CA ASP A 52 -27.16 -6.57 14.27
C ASP A 52 -26.78 -5.93 12.93
N LEU A 53 -25.52 -5.49 12.77
CA LEU A 53 -24.99 -5.03 11.50
C LEU A 53 -25.07 -6.12 10.42
N VAL A 54 -24.58 -7.33 10.71
CA VAL A 54 -24.59 -8.42 9.73
C VAL A 54 -26.02 -8.80 9.35
N ALA A 55 -26.93 -8.90 10.31
CA ALA A 55 -28.35 -9.18 10.06
C ALA A 55 -29.04 -8.07 9.26
N PHE A 56 -28.63 -6.82 9.44
CA PHE A 56 -29.07 -5.69 8.63
C PHE A 56 -28.56 -5.79 7.19
N LEU A 57 -27.26 -6.03 6.99
CA LEU A 57 -26.66 -6.13 5.66
C LEU A 57 -27.29 -7.27 4.85
N ARG A 58 -27.55 -8.43 5.48
CA ARG A 58 -28.26 -9.56 4.83
C ARG A 58 -29.67 -9.20 4.37
N ARG A 59 -30.34 -8.26 5.04
CA ARG A 59 -31.69 -7.79 4.70
C ARG A 59 -31.70 -6.55 3.81
N SER A 60 -30.53 -6.06 3.39
CA SER A 60 -30.37 -4.82 2.62
C SER A 60 -29.75 -5.07 1.24
N PRO A 61 -30.36 -5.91 0.38
CA PRO A 61 -29.79 -6.22 -0.93
C PRO A 61 -29.69 -5.02 -1.87
N ASN A 62 -30.51 -3.98 -1.63
CA ASN A 62 -30.56 -2.74 -2.41
C ASN A 62 -29.52 -1.69 -1.97
N LEU A 63 -28.62 -2.04 -1.05
CA LEU A 63 -27.57 -1.14 -0.58
C LEU A 63 -26.57 -0.88 -1.72
N HIS A 64 -26.40 0.38 -2.10
CA HIS A 64 -25.43 0.85 -3.10
C HIS A 64 -24.16 1.36 -2.44
N THR A 65 -24.30 2.09 -1.34
CA THR A 65 -23.16 2.66 -0.60
C THR A 65 -23.11 2.13 0.83
N LEU A 66 -21.96 1.60 1.24
CA LEU A 66 -21.67 1.24 2.63
C LEU A 66 -20.37 1.91 3.09
N ARG A 67 -20.47 2.81 4.06
CA ARG A 67 -19.34 3.47 4.68
C ARG A 67 -19.34 3.26 6.19
N LEU A 68 -18.33 2.55 6.68
CA LEU A 68 -18.11 2.30 8.11
C LEU A 68 -16.68 2.76 8.46
N VAL A 69 -16.58 3.86 9.21
CA VAL A 69 -15.29 4.45 9.58
C VAL A 69 -15.22 4.61 11.08
N ASN A 70 -14.26 3.95 11.73
CA ASN A 70 -13.97 4.13 13.15
C ASN A 70 -15.24 3.96 14.04
N ILE A 71 -16.06 2.96 13.69
CA ILE A 71 -17.22 2.52 14.49
C ILE A 71 -16.75 1.60 15.62
N LYS A 72 -17.54 1.38 16.66
CA LYS A 72 -17.18 0.46 17.76
C LYS A 72 -18.20 -0.64 17.93
N PHE A 73 -17.73 -1.89 18.01
CA PHE A 73 -18.63 -3.01 18.28
C PHE A 73 -18.84 -3.25 19.77
N VAL A 74 -20.10 -3.12 20.21
CA VAL A 74 -20.51 -3.49 21.56
C VAL A 74 -20.46 -5.02 21.68
N GLY A 75 -19.62 -5.53 22.58
CA GLY A 75 -19.41 -6.97 22.76
C GLY A 75 -18.31 -7.59 21.89
N GLY A 76 -17.61 -6.77 21.08
CA GLY A 76 -16.53 -7.21 20.21
C GLY A 76 -17.02 -7.86 18.89
N ALA A 77 -16.09 -8.03 17.94
CA ALA A 77 -16.37 -8.73 16.69
C ALA A 77 -16.21 -10.26 16.89
N PRO A 78 -17.15 -11.09 16.39
CA PRO A 78 -16.99 -12.53 16.37
C PRO A 78 -15.84 -12.93 15.45
N ARG A 79 -15.24 -14.10 15.73
CA ARG A 79 -14.12 -14.64 14.94
C ARG A 79 -14.56 -15.21 13.59
N VAL A 80 -15.79 -15.68 13.49
CA VAL A 80 -16.34 -16.33 12.29
C VAL A 80 -17.77 -15.85 12.09
N VAL A 81 -18.12 -15.53 10.84
CA VAL A 81 -19.50 -15.27 10.42
C VAL A 81 -19.92 -16.44 9.53
N GLU A 82 -20.95 -17.17 9.96
CA GLU A 82 -21.35 -18.43 9.31
C GLU A 82 -21.98 -18.23 7.92
N GLU A 83 -22.69 -17.13 7.71
CA GLU A 83 -23.37 -16.84 6.44
C GLU A 83 -22.96 -15.47 5.89
N PRO A 84 -22.53 -15.38 4.62
CA PRO A 84 -22.17 -14.12 4.00
C PRO A 84 -23.40 -13.22 3.74
N ALA A 85 -23.20 -11.90 3.76
CA ALA A 85 -24.18 -10.93 3.28
C ALA A 85 -23.99 -10.72 1.78
N LEU A 86 -25.02 -11.05 0.99
CA LEU A 86 -25.06 -10.80 -0.45
C LEU A 86 -25.52 -9.37 -0.71
N LEU A 87 -24.66 -8.55 -1.30
CA LEU A 87 -24.89 -7.14 -1.59
C LEU A 87 -24.69 -6.89 -3.09
N PRO A 88 -25.60 -7.38 -3.95
CA PRO A 88 -25.41 -7.35 -5.40
C PRO A 88 -25.46 -5.94 -6.00
N HIS A 89 -26.05 -4.97 -5.32
CA HIS A 89 -26.14 -3.58 -5.81
C HIS A 89 -25.08 -2.65 -5.22
N LEU A 90 -24.19 -3.17 -4.36
CA LEU A 90 -23.17 -2.36 -3.72
C LEU A 90 -22.08 -1.98 -4.74
N THR A 91 -21.98 -0.68 -5.02
CA THR A 91 -20.97 -0.08 -5.91
C THR A 91 -19.82 0.53 -5.09
N ASP A 92 -20.13 1.07 -3.91
CA ASP A 92 -19.21 1.85 -3.10
C ASP A 92 -19.06 1.27 -1.68
N LEU A 93 -17.85 0.83 -1.35
CA LEU A 93 -17.54 0.23 -0.06
C LEU A 93 -16.34 0.90 0.60
N VAL A 94 -16.57 1.48 1.78
CA VAL A 94 -15.55 2.13 2.60
C VAL A 94 -15.54 1.51 3.99
N LEU A 95 -14.45 0.81 4.33
CA LEU A 95 -14.22 0.23 5.66
C LEU A 95 -12.89 0.73 6.21
N ALA A 96 -12.92 1.49 7.32
CA ALA A 96 -11.72 2.09 7.88
C ALA A 96 -11.60 1.99 9.41
N GLU A 97 -10.43 1.55 9.88
CA GLU A 97 -10.03 1.33 11.27
C GLU A 97 -8.89 2.29 11.67
N LEU A 98 -9.19 3.59 11.72
CA LEU A 98 -8.17 4.63 11.87
C LEU A 98 -7.50 4.64 13.25
N VAL A 99 -8.25 4.31 14.31
CA VAL A 99 -7.79 4.43 15.70
C VAL A 99 -7.34 3.07 16.26
N GLU A 100 -8.22 2.07 16.26
CA GLU A 100 -7.98 0.77 16.87
C GLU A 100 -8.56 -0.36 16.00
N PRO A 101 -8.03 -1.60 16.08
CA PRO A 101 -8.60 -2.74 15.37
C PRO A 101 -9.97 -3.08 15.96
N ILE A 102 -11.01 -2.98 15.13
CA ILE A 102 -12.42 -3.17 15.54
C ILE A 102 -13.04 -4.40 14.87
N GLY A 103 -12.37 -5.02 13.90
CA GLY A 103 -12.82 -6.23 13.22
C GLY A 103 -13.56 -5.97 11.90
N LEU A 104 -13.35 -4.80 11.26
CA LEU A 104 -13.89 -4.54 9.92
C LEU A 104 -13.31 -5.47 8.86
N GLY A 105 -12.09 -5.98 9.04
CA GLY A 105 -11.53 -7.01 8.16
C GLY A 105 -12.33 -8.31 8.17
N ASN A 106 -12.85 -8.74 9.33
CA ASN A 106 -13.74 -9.89 9.42
C ASN A 106 -15.10 -9.62 8.76
N LEU A 107 -15.59 -8.39 8.90
CA LEU A 107 -16.82 -7.97 8.24
C LEU A 107 -16.67 -8.05 6.73
N TYR A 108 -15.58 -7.52 6.17
CA TYR A 108 -15.28 -7.57 4.74
C TYR A 108 -15.27 -9.02 4.21
N LEU A 109 -14.61 -9.94 4.93
CA LEU A 109 -14.62 -11.38 4.65
C LEU A 109 -16.02 -12.02 4.74
N SER A 110 -17.02 -11.29 5.20
CA SER A 110 -18.41 -11.73 5.26
C SER A 110 -19.29 -11.08 4.18
N LEU A 111 -18.79 -10.12 3.40
CA LEU A 111 -19.55 -9.41 2.35
C LEU A 111 -19.27 -9.96 0.95
N VAL A 112 -20.33 -10.27 0.20
CA VAL A 112 -20.22 -10.63 -1.22
C VAL A 112 -20.83 -9.49 -2.04
N ALA A 113 -19.96 -8.66 -2.61
CA ALA A 113 -20.31 -7.48 -3.38
C ALA A 113 -19.70 -7.55 -4.80
N PRO A 114 -20.28 -8.36 -5.71
CA PRO A 114 -19.70 -8.61 -7.04
C PRO A 114 -19.63 -7.36 -7.94
N ASN A 115 -20.51 -6.39 -7.67
CA ASN A 115 -20.62 -5.16 -8.46
C ASN A 115 -19.90 -3.98 -7.81
N CYS A 116 -19.06 -4.20 -6.79
CA CYS A 116 -18.28 -3.14 -6.19
C CYS A 116 -17.31 -2.56 -7.24
N GLU A 117 -17.38 -1.24 -7.42
CA GLU A 117 -16.56 -0.46 -8.35
C GLU A 117 -15.54 0.38 -7.59
N ASN A 118 -15.91 0.90 -6.41
CA ASN A 118 -15.05 1.71 -5.56
C ASN A 118 -14.83 1.02 -4.22
N LEU A 119 -13.58 0.65 -3.93
CA LEU A 119 -13.20 -0.07 -2.72
C LEU A 119 -12.15 0.67 -1.91
N HIS A 120 -12.53 1.16 -0.74
CA HIS A 120 -11.61 1.72 0.25
C HIS A 120 -11.53 0.82 1.49
N LEU A 121 -10.38 0.19 1.70
CA LEU A 121 -10.09 -0.62 2.87
C LEU A 121 -8.88 -0.03 3.60
N ASP A 122 -9.10 0.68 4.70
CA ASP A 122 -8.01 1.14 5.58
C ASP A 122 -8.07 0.40 6.91
N LEU A 123 -7.48 -0.79 6.94
CA LEU A 123 -7.71 -1.77 8.00
C LEU A 123 -6.52 -1.88 8.95
N ARG A 124 -6.79 -2.28 10.19
CA ARG A 124 -5.81 -2.76 11.17
C ARG A 124 -6.01 -4.26 11.40
N PRO A 125 -5.82 -5.10 10.38
CA PRO A 125 -6.23 -6.50 10.43
C PRO A 125 -5.36 -7.31 11.40
N SER A 126 -5.96 -8.35 11.98
CA SER A 126 -5.18 -9.40 12.64
C SER A 126 -4.44 -10.25 11.59
N ALA A 127 -3.36 -10.94 12.01
CA ALA A 127 -2.65 -11.90 11.16
C ALA A 127 -3.58 -12.97 10.55
N ALA A 128 -4.63 -13.38 11.27
CA ALA A 128 -5.61 -14.34 10.78
C ALA A 128 -6.41 -13.81 9.57
N VAL A 129 -6.76 -12.53 9.57
CA VAL A 129 -7.46 -11.89 8.43
C VAL A 129 -6.53 -11.76 7.25
N MET A 130 -5.28 -11.30 7.47
CA MET A 130 -4.30 -11.12 6.39
C MET A 130 -3.93 -12.43 5.70
N ARG A 131 -3.88 -13.53 6.46
CA ARG A 131 -3.58 -14.87 5.94
C ARG A 131 -4.81 -15.57 5.33
N HIS A 132 -5.99 -14.95 5.34
CA HIS A 132 -7.21 -15.59 4.87
C HIS A 132 -7.21 -15.68 3.33
N PRO A 133 -7.29 -16.89 2.73
CA PRO A 133 -7.13 -17.07 1.28
C PRO A 133 -8.26 -16.45 0.45
N ALA A 134 -9.42 -16.20 1.05
CA ALA A 134 -10.51 -15.50 0.36
C ALA A 134 -10.32 -13.98 0.27
N LEU A 135 -9.41 -13.38 1.06
CA LEU A 135 -9.23 -11.92 1.04
C LEU A 135 -8.76 -11.42 -0.33
N PRO A 136 -7.70 -12.00 -0.95
CA PRO A 136 -7.29 -11.62 -2.30
C PRO A 136 -8.40 -11.84 -3.35
N LEU A 137 -9.12 -12.96 -3.26
CA LEU A 137 -10.20 -13.30 -4.20
C LEU A 137 -11.35 -12.30 -4.15
N ARG A 138 -11.64 -11.72 -2.98
CA ARG A 138 -12.75 -10.77 -2.81
C ARG A 138 -12.45 -9.39 -3.39
N VAL A 139 -11.19 -8.96 -3.32
CA VAL A 139 -10.78 -7.67 -3.89
C VAL A 139 -10.51 -7.76 -5.39
N ALA A 140 -10.18 -8.96 -5.89
CA ALA A 140 -9.68 -9.17 -7.26
C ALA A 140 -10.60 -8.58 -8.34
N SER A 141 -11.92 -8.76 -8.22
CA SER A 141 -12.85 -8.22 -9.23
C SER A 141 -12.83 -6.70 -9.28
N THR A 142 -12.80 -6.00 -8.13
CA THR A 142 -12.74 -4.53 -8.10
C THR A 142 -11.39 -4.03 -8.60
N VAL A 143 -10.29 -4.70 -8.22
CA VAL A 143 -8.95 -4.39 -8.71
C VAL A 143 -8.87 -4.57 -10.23
N GLN A 144 -9.42 -5.66 -10.78
CA GLN A 144 -9.44 -5.89 -12.24
C GLN A 144 -10.20 -4.79 -12.98
N LYS A 145 -11.36 -4.34 -12.47
CA LYS A 145 -12.13 -3.25 -13.08
C LYS A 145 -11.35 -1.94 -13.12
N ALA A 146 -10.67 -1.60 -12.03
CA ALA A 146 -9.87 -0.38 -11.94
C ALA A 146 -8.63 -0.43 -12.86
N LEU A 147 -7.94 -1.57 -12.90
CA LEU A 147 -6.73 -1.73 -13.72
C LEU A 147 -7.02 -1.80 -15.23
N ALA A 148 -8.25 -2.19 -15.62
CA ALA A 148 -8.69 -2.15 -17.02
C ALA A 148 -8.76 -0.74 -17.63
N LEU A 149 -8.65 0.32 -16.80
CA LEU A 149 -8.62 1.71 -17.26
C LEU A 149 -7.22 2.18 -17.71
N ASP A 150 -6.19 1.36 -17.51
CA ASP A 150 -4.80 1.62 -17.93
C ASP A 150 -4.15 2.88 -17.34
N HIS A 151 -4.66 3.38 -16.20
CA HIS A 151 -4.05 4.50 -15.47
C HIS A 151 -2.89 4.07 -14.55
N GLY A 152 -2.68 2.76 -14.37
CA GLY A 152 -1.65 2.22 -13.49
C GLY A 152 -2.05 2.17 -12.01
N SER A 153 -1.10 1.79 -11.16
CA SER A 153 -1.30 1.66 -9.71
C SER A 153 -0.07 2.02 -8.90
N PHE A 154 -0.25 2.20 -7.60
CA PHE A 154 0.79 2.61 -6.67
C PHE A 154 0.83 1.69 -5.45
N LEU A 155 1.96 1.01 -5.25
CA LEU A 155 2.28 0.24 -4.06
C LEU A 155 3.14 1.08 -3.13
N SER A 156 2.75 1.24 -1.88
CA SER A 156 3.53 1.99 -0.90
C SER A 156 3.84 1.14 0.32
N PHE A 157 5.09 1.20 0.78
CA PHE A 157 5.57 0.58 2.00
C PHE A 157 6.13 1.68 2.90
N ARG A 158 5.44 1.92 4.02
CA ARG A 158 5.78 2.99 4.97
C ARG A 158 5.91 2.40 6.36
N PRO A 159 7.12 1.98 6.75
CA PRO A 159 7.40 1.61 8.12
C PRO A 159 7.43 2.87 8.97
N ASN A 160 6.64 2.87 10.04
CA ASN A 160 6.78 3.77 11.17
C ASN A 160 7.02 2.92 12.42
N LEU A 161 7.77 3.42 13.40
CA LEU A 161 8.13 2.75 14.66
C LEU A 161 7.03 1.90 15.27
N ASN A 162 5.84 2.50 15.37
CA ASN A 162 4.71 1.96 16.11
C ASN A 162 3.66 1.37 15.17
N THR A 163 3.79 1.58 13.86
CA THR A 163 2.83 1.11 12.86
C THR A 163 3.54 0.92 11.54
N GLN A 164 3.69 -0.32 11.09
CA GLN A 164 3.92 -0.60 9.69
C GLN A 164 2.64 -0.29 8.92
N SER A 165 2.79 0.35 7.76
CA SER A 165 1.71 0.52 6.81
C SER A 165 2.16 0.09 5.43
N ALA A 166 1.31 -0.67 4.76
CA ALA A 166 1.48 -1.04 3.37
C ALA A 166 0.16 -0.79 2.65
N SER A 167 0.23 -0.17 1.47
CA SER A 167 -0.97 0.21 0.73
C SER A 167 -0.83 -0.07 -0.75
N TRP A 168 -1.94 -0.36 -1.41
CA TRP A 168 -2.06 -0.47 -2.86
C TRP A 168 -3.26 0.34 -3.30
N ARG A 169 -3.04 1.28 -4.22
CA ARG A 169 -4.08 2.15 -4.73
C ARG A 169 -4.03 2.24 -6.26
N SER A 170 -5.18 2.40 -6.89
CA SER A 170 -5.25 2.77 -8.31
C SER A 170 -4.77 4.21 -8.51
N GLN A 171 -4.24 4.49 -9.70
CA GLN A 171 -3.98 5.86 -10.14
C GLN A 171 -5.18 6.36 -10.96
N ASP A 172 -5.42 7.67 -10.91
CA ASP A 172 -6.32 8.36 -11.83
C ASP A 172 -5.51 9.00 -12.97
N GLU A 173 -6.18 9.68 -13.90
CA GLU A 173 -5.53 10.33 -15.06
C GLU A 173 -4.44 11.36 -14.66
N ASP A 174 -4.59 12.01 -13.50
CA ASP A 174 -3.65 13.01 -12.99
C ASP A 174 -2.53 12.40 -12.12
N GLY A 175 -2.52 11.08 -11.91
CA GLY A 175 -1.62 10.39 -10.98
C GLY A 175 -1.85 10.75 -9.50
N ASN A 176 -2.92 11.49 -9.21
CA ASN A 176 -3.38 11.95 -7.90
C ASN A 176 -4.47 11.01 -7.38
N GLY A 177 -4.12 9.73 -7.16
CA GLY A 177 -5.07 8.64 -6.96
C GLY A 177 -6.32 8.88 -6.09
N TRP A 178 -7.30 7.99 -6.33
CA TRP A 178 -8.72 7.99 -5.95
C TRP A 178 -9.61 8.90 -6.81
N SER A 179 -10.41 8.26 -7.67
CA SER A 179 -11.47 8.90 -8.45
C SER A 179 -12.84 8.51 -7.91
N GLU A 180 -13.74 9.47 -7.75
CA GLU A 180 -15.16 9.20 -7.44
C GLU A 180 -15.97 8.88 -8.71
N GLU A 181 -15.41 9.13 -9.90
CA GLU A 181 -16.10 9.01 -11.18
C GLU A 181 -15.76 7.72 -11.95
N GLN A 182 -14.63 7.10 -11.60
CA GLN A 182 -14.12 5.89 -12.25
C GLN A 182 -13.88 4.78 -11.21
N PRO A 183 -14.01 3.49 -11.59
CA PRO A 183 -13.66 2.37 -10.74
C PRO A 183 -12.28 2.53 -10.11
N SER A 184 -12.22 2.45 -8.79
CA SER A 184 -10.99 2.72 -8.03
C SER A 184 -10.84 1.81 -6.82
N PHE A 185 -9.61 1.68 -6.35
CA PHE A 185 -9.33 1.02 -5.09
C PHE A 185 -8.23 1.72 -4.29
N ASP A 186 -8.35 1.66 -2.97
CA ASP A 186 -7.33 2.03 -1.99
C ASP A 186 -7.39 1.02 -0.86
N ILE A 187 -6.38 0.16 -0.80
CA ILE A 187 -6.27 -0.92 0.16
C ILE A 187 -5.03 -0.67 0.99
N SER A 188 -5.23 -0.23 2.22
CA SER A 188 -4.21 0.09 3.21
C SER A 188 -4.32 -0.86 4.40
N LEU A 189 -3.23 -1.58 4.71
CA LEU A 189 -3.11 -2.40 5.91
C LEU A 189 -2.13 -1.73 6.87
N ARG A 190 -2.55 -1.54 8.13
CA ARG A 190 -1.73 -0.90 9.18
C ARG A 190 -1.64 -1.80 10.40
N GLY A 191 -0.50 -1.83 11.07
CA GLY A 191 -0.36 -2.66 12.25
C GLY A 191 1.01 -2.58 12.90
N THR A 192 1.12 -3.14 14.10
CA THR A 192 2.40 -3.28 14.82
C THR A 192 3.12 -4.58 14.45
N ASP A 193 2.50 -5.43 13.63
CA ASP A 193 3.06 -6.72 13.25
C ASP A 193 4.27 -6.52 12.33
N ARG A 194 5.39 -7.16 12.68
CA ARG A 194 6.65 -7.09 11.93
C ARG A 194 6.56 -7.81 10.59
N GLU A 195 5.65 -8.79 10.47
CA GLU A 195 5.40 -9.56 9.25
C GLU A 195 4.39 -8.87 8.31
N LEU A 196 3.88 -7.67 8.65
CA LEU A 196 2.84 -6.99 7.88
C LEU A 196 3.23 -6.77 6.42
N ALA A 197 4.46 -6.34 6.16
CA ALA A 197 4.97 -6.19 4.79
C ALA A 197 4.90 -7.52 4.02
N GLY A 198 5.34 -8.62 4.63
CA GLY A 198 5.28 -9.96 4.02
C GLY A 198 3.85 -10.45 3.77
N PHE A 199 2.93 -10.20 4.69
CA PHE A 199 1.52 -10.53 4.48
C PHE A 199 0.90 -9.68 3.37
N PHE A 200 1.22 -8.40 3.32
CA PHE A 200 0.75 -7.50 2.26
C PHE A 200 1.27 -7.96 0.90
N CYS A 201 2.55 -8.34 0.83
CA CYS A 201 3.14 -8.92 -0.37
C CYS A 201 2.42 -10.20 -0.83
N ALA A 202 2.13 -11.11 0.11
CA ALA A 202 1.37 -12.33 -0.19
C ALA A 202 -0.07 -12.02 -0.64
N PHE A 203 -0.70 -11.00 -0.05
CA PHE A 203 -2.01 -10.51 -0.46
C PHE A 203 -1.99 -9.99 -1.90
N VAL A 204 -1.08 -9.05 -2.23
CA VAL A 204 -0.94 -8.49 -3.59
C VAL A 204 -0.67 -9.60 -4.60
N ARG A 205 0.22 -10.54 -4.29
CA ARG A 205 0.48 -11.72 -5.14
C ARG A 205 -0.79 -12.54 -5.34
N GLY A 206 -1.57 -12.80 -4.30
CA GLY A 206 -2.83 -13.52 -4.40
C GLY A 206 -3.85 -12.82 -5.30
N VAL A 207 -3.92 -11.49 -5.25
CA VAL A 207 -4.79 -10.69 -6.12
C VAL A 207 -4.29 -10.77 -7.55
N ARG A 208 -2.98 -10.58 -7.78
CA ARG A 208 -2.32 -10.70 -9.08
C ARG A 208 -2.62 -12.05 -9.74
N MET A 209 -2.57 -13.15 -9.00
CA MET A 209 -2.90 -14.48 -9.53
C MET A 209 -4.37 -14.64 -9.94
N SER A 210 -5.23 -13.69 -9.56
CA SER A 210 -6.68 -13.69 -9.80
C SER A 210 -7.12 -12.62 -10.80
N VAL A 211 -6.20 -11.79 -11.30
CA VAL A 211 -6.46 -10.77 -12.32
C VAL A 211 -5.60 -11.06 -13.55
N GLU A 212 -6.10 -10.70 -14.73
CA GLU A 212 -5.42 -11.00 -15.99
C GLU A 212 -4.19 -10.11 -16.21
N GLU A 213 -4.30 -8.81 -15.91
CA GLU A 213 -3.24 -7.82 -16.08
C GLU A 213 -3.15 -6.89 -14.86
N THR A 214 -1.93 -6.42 -14.56
CA THR A 214 -1.67 -5.57 -13.40
C THR A 214 -1.54 -4.07 -13.73
N GLY A 215 -1.54 -3.71 -15.02
CA GLY A 215 -1.22 -2.36 -15.48
C GLY A 215 0.19 -1.93 -15.06
N SER A 216 0.57 -0.67 -15.32
CA SER A 216 1.84 -0.13 -14.81
C SER A 216 1.80 0.00 -13.29
N VAL A 217 2.88 -0.36 -12.61
CA VAL A 217 2.97 -0.31 -11.14
C VAL A 217 4.14 0.57 -10.72
N VAL A 218 3.85 1.59 -9.91
CA VAL A 218 4.87 2.39 -9.22
C VAL A 218 5.00 1.86 -7.79
N VAL A 219 6.22 1.54 -7.37
CA VAL A 219 6.52 1.04 -6.03
C VAL A 219 7.25 2.13 -5.25
N ASP A 220 6.63 2.62 -4.18
CA ASP A 220 7.22 3.54 -3.21
C ASP A 220 7.62 2.78 -1.96
N LEU A 221 8.91 2.57 -1.81
CA LEU A 221 9.52 1.91 -0.66
C LEU A 221 9.67 2.86 0.52
N GLY A 222 9.46 4.18 0.34
CA GLY A 222 9.76 5.19 1.36
C GLY A 222 11.13 4.95 2.00
N ARG A 223 11.18 4.99 3.33
CA ARG A 223 12.40 4.69 4.11
C ARG A 223 12.65 3.19 4.35
N SER A 224 11.85 2.29 3.76
CA SER A 224 11.91 0.84 4.03
C SER A 224 13.24 0.20 3.67
N VAL A 225 13.97 0.76 2.71
CA VAL A 225 15.29 0.26 2.28
C VAL A 225 16.45 1.13 2.78
N SER A 226 16.16 2.13 3.62
CA SER A 226 17.19 3.04 4.15
C SER A 226 18.06 2.40 5.24
N GLY A 227 17.63 1.28 5.82
CA GLY A 227 18.28 0.69 7.00
C GLY A 227 18.06 1.47 8.31
N THR A 228 17.31 2.58 8.28
CA THR A 228 17.12 3.47 9.44
C THR A 228 15.75 3.32 10.09
N ILE A 229 15.71 3.49 11.41
CA ILE A 229 14.47 3.65 12.17
C ILE A 229 14.45 5.08 12.72
N GLN A 230 13.31 5.76 12.61
CA GLN A 230 13.08 7.01 13.32
C GLN A 230 12.91 6.67 14.80
N GLU A 231 13.80 7.00 15.74
CA GLU A 231 13.52 6.78 17.17
C GLU A 231 12.49 7.78 17.74
N THR A 232 11.71 7.35 18.74
CA THR A 232 10.99 8.27 19.63
C THR A 232 10.96 7.69 21.05
N PHE A 233 11.43 8.49 22.02
CA PHE A 233 11.33 8.26 23.48
C PHE A 233 11.90 6.94 24.02
N GLY A 234 13.23 6.76 23.91
CA GLY A 234 14.00 5.97 24.89
C GLY A 234 13.73 4.46 24.96
N LEU A 235 13.21 3.86 23.89
CA LEU A 235 13.08 2.41 23.75
C LEU A 235 13.91 1.94 22.55
N ASP A 236 15.03 1.29 22.83
CA ASP A 236 15.81 0.51 21.87
C ASP A 236 14.96 -0.67 21.38
N LEU A 237 14.28 -0.50 20.24
CA LEU A 237 13.56 -1.58 19.59
C LEU A 237 14.32 -1.96 18.31
N GLY A 238 15.09 -3.05 18.46
CA GLY A 238 15.87 -3.66 17.40
C GLY A 238 15.08 -3.86 16.10
N HIS A 239 15.78 -3.47 15.04
CA HIS A 239 15.59 -3.60 13.60
C HIS A 239 14.51 -4.59 13.14
N VAL A 240 13.56 -4.09 12.34
CA VAL A 240 12.99 -4.83 11.22
C VAL A 240 12.92 -3.86 10.05
N VAL A 241 13.93 -3.93 9.20
CA VAL A 241 13.93 -3.32 7.87
C VAL A 241 13.33 -4.41 6.98
N PRO A 242 12.09 -4.28 6.49
CA PRO A 242 11.58 -5.26 5.55
C PRO A 242 12.37 -5.09 4.24
N THR A 243 13.45 -5.85 4.08
CA THR A 243 14.00 -6.10 2.75
C THR A 243 12.92 -6.84 1.99
N LEU A 244 12.29 -6.15 1.03
CA LEU A 244 11.34 -6.81 0.15
C LEU A 244 12.15 -7.73 -0.76
N SER A 245 11.84 -9.02 -0.71
CA SER A 245 12.45 -10.02 -1.58
C SER A 245 12.14 -9.66 -3.04
N PRO A 246 13.11 -9.73 -3.97
CA PRO A 246 12.87 -9.50 -5.40
C PRO A 246 11.69 -10.32 -5.96
N SER A 247 11.53 -11.56 -5.49
CA SER A 247 10.41 -12.45 -5.84
C SER A 247 9.02 -11.93 -5.48
N PHE A 248 8.91 -10.86 -4.69
CA PHE A 248 7.65 -10.15 -4.48
C PHE A 248 7.17 -9.48 -5.76
N PHE A 249 8.08 -8.89 -6.54
CA PHE A 249 7.75 -8.15 -7.74
C PHE A 249 7.53 -9.04 -8.96
N GLU A 250 7.83 -10.34 -8.83
CA GLU A 250 7.68 -11.31 -9.90
C GLU A 250 6.26 -11.26 -10.49
N GLY A 251 6.19 -10.85 -11.76
CA GLY A 251 4.94 -10.79 -12.49
C GLY A 251 4.07 -9.56 -12.21
N LEU A 252 4.58 -8.57 -11.48
CA LEU A 252 4.08 -7.20 -11.50
C LEU A 252 4.80 -6.42 -12.60
N ASN A 253 4.07 -5.60 -13.34
CA ASN A 253 4.66 -4.71 -14.34
C ASN A 253 5.17 -3.42 -13.65
N VAL A 254 6.23 -3.56 -12.85
CA VAL A 254 6.82 -2.45 -12.09
C VAL A 254 7.61 -1.55 -13.03
N VAL A 255 7.17 -0.30 -13.19
CA VAL A 255 7.79 0.69 -14.11
C VAL A 255 8.66 1.71 -13.38
N GLU A 256 8.38 1.99 -12.11
CA GLU A 256 9.14 2.92 -11.29
C GLU A 256 9.30 2.39 -9.85
N VAL A 257 10.50 2.52 -9.30
CA VAL A 257 10.79 2.33 -7.87
C VAL A 257 11.20 3.66 -7.25
N ARG A 258 10.55 4.05 -6.15
CA ARG A 258 10.87 5.25 -5.36
C ARG A 258 11.37 4.85 -3.98
N ALA A 259 12.42 5.49 -3.51
CA ALA A 259 12.94 5.25 -2.16
C ALA A 259 13.60 6.50 -1.54
N ASP A 260 13.43 6.63 -0.24
CA ASP A 260 14.23 7.50 0.61
C ASP A 260 15.40 6.70 1.16
N VAL A 261 16.63 7.14 0.92
CA VAL A 261 17.84 6.36 1.20
C VAL A 261 18.87 7.15 1.99
N VAL A 262 19.68 6.45 2.78
CA VAL A 262 20.87 7.05 3.39
C VAL A 262 22.03 6.89 2.42
N ASP A 263 22.62 8.02 2.04
CA ASP A 263 23.77 8.04 1.16
C ASP A 263 24.93 7.19 1.72
N GLY A 264 25.56 6.39 0.85
CA GLY A 264 26.58 5.41 1.21
C GLY A 264 26.06 4.09 1.82
N PHE A 265 24.75 3.92 2.02
CA PHE A 265 24.14 2.73 2.61
C PHE A 265 22.98 2.17 1.76
N LEU A 266 23.25 1.90 0.49
CA LEU A 266 22.23 1.45 -0.49
C LEU A 266 22.10 -0.07 -0.62
N GLN A 267 22.68 -0.85 0.29
CA GLN A 267 22.76 -2.32 0.13
C GLN A 267 21.38 -2.97 0.10
N HIS A 268 20.43 -2.51 0.93
CA HIS A 268 19.08 -3.06 0.95
C HIS A 268 18.26 -2.69 -0.30
N LEU A 269 18.48 -1.49 -0.86
CA LEU A 269 17.89 -1.15 -2.16
C LEU A 269 18.41 -2.11 -3.24
N LYS A 270 19.73 -2.35 -3.26
CA LYS A 270 20.37 -3.29 -4.19
C LYS A 270 19.74 -4.67 -4.09
N GLU A 271 19.63 -5.21 -2.87
CA GLU A 271 19.03 -6.52 -2.59
C GLU A 271 17.54 -6.60 -2.96
N THR A 272 16.81 -5.49 -2.87
CA THR A 272 15.39 -5.42 -3.26
C THR A 272 15.20 -5.38 -4.77
N LEU A 273 16.11 -4.74 -5.52
CA LEU A 273 16.06 -4.67 -6.98
C LEU A 273 16.42 -6.01 -7.65
N GLY A 274 17.33 -6.78 -7.05
CA GLY A 274 17.73 -8.07 -7.58
C GLY A 274 18.48 -8.92 -6.55
N PRO A 275 18.36 -10.25 -6.62
CA PRO A 275 19.16 -11.12 -5.78
C PRO A 275 20.64 -10.97 -6.15
N VAL A 276 21.52 -10.90 -5.16
CA VAL A 276 22.97 -10.88 -5.41
C VAL A 276 23.40 -12.26 -5.90
N GLY A 277 23.67 -12.41 -7.20
CA GLY A 277 24.21 -13.63 -7.79
C GLY A 277 23.17 -14.66 -8.24
N SER A 278 21.94 -14.24 -8.56
CA SER A 278 21.00 -15.06 -9.33
C SER A 278 20.79 -14.42 -10.69
N GLU A 279 20.77 -15.25 -11.74
CA GLU A 279 20.87 -14.81 -13.14
C GLU A 279 19.59 -14.13 -13.69
N ASP A 280 18.51 -14.05 -12.90
CA ASP A 280 17.19 -13.65 -13.41
C ASP A 280 16.72 -12.33 -12.79
N TRP A 281 16.93 -11.23 -13.51
CA TRP A 281 16.34 -9.93 -13.21
C TRP A 281 14.81 -9.99 -13.32
N CYS A 282 14.12 -9.86 -12.19
CA CYS A 282 12.65 -10.02 -12.10
C CYS A 282 11.83 -8.74 -12.39
N LEU A 283 12.49 -7.62 -12.67
CA LEU A 283 11.90 -6.29 -12.85
C LEU A 283 12.03 -5.81 -14.30
N GLU A 284 11.67 -6.64 -15.27
CA GLU A 284 11.92 -6.42 -16.71
C GLU A 284 11.41 -5.05 -17.20
N ALA A 285 10.22 -4.65 -16.75
CA ALA A 285 9.57 -3.39 -17.13
C ALA A 285 10.08 -2.15 -16.38
N LEU A 286 11.01 -2.30 -15.43
CA LEU A 286 11.46 -1.18 -14.60
C LEU A 286 12.24 -0.20 -15.47
N GLN A 287 11.77 1.03 -15.56
CA GLN A 287 12.39 2.08 -16.38
C GLN A 287 13.01 3.18 -15.53
N THR A 288 12.49 3.41 -14.33
CA THR A 288 12.92 4.54 -13.49
C THR A 288 13.18 4.10 -12.06
N ILE A 289 14.30 4.53 -11.49
CA ILE A 289 14.55 4.46 -10.04
C ILE A 289 14.71 5.89 -9.53
N ARG A 290 13.82 6.32 -8.64
CA ARG A 290 13.88 7.66 -8.03
C ARG A 290 14.36 7.56 -6.60
N LEU A 291 15.51 8.16 -6.32
CA LEU A 291 16.14 8.15 -5.01
C LEU A 291 16.17 9.55 -4.42
N ARG A 292 15.79 9.63 -3.15
CA ARG A 292 15.91 10.85 -2.35
C ARG A 292 16.87 10.59 -1.20
N ALA A 293 17.95 11.37 -1.11
CA ALA A 293 18.86 11.26 0.01
C ALA A 293 18.23 11.80 1.29
N ILE A 294 18.30 11.03 2.38
CA ILE A 294 17.85 11.46 3.70
C ILE A 294 18.99 12.31 4.32
N PRO A 295 18.74 13.59 4.67
CA PRO A 295 19.77 14.42 5.28
C PRO A 295 20.29 13.83 6.59
N LYS A 296 21.60 13.87 6.83
CA LYS A 296 22.21 13.35 8.08
C LYS A 296 21.58 13.92 9.35
N GLY A 297 21.12 15.17 9.33
CA GLY A 297 20.44 15.79 10.46
C GLY A 297 19.04 15.21 10.76
N GLU A 298 18.41 14.51 9.81
CA GLU A 298 17.15 13.80 10.00
C GLU A 298 17.36 12.34 10.48
N LEU A 299 18.59 11.83 10.37
CA LEU A 299 18.93 10.50 10.83
C LEU A 299 19.04 10.50 12.34
N LYS A 300 18.21 9.68 12.98
CA LYS A 300 18.31 9.42 14.43
C LYS A 300 19.22 8.23 14.71
N VAL A 301 19.24 7.26 13.80
CA VAL A 301 20.06 6.05 13.87
C VAL A 301 20.74 5.88 12.51
N MET A 302 22.05 5.63 12.54
CA MET A 302 22.80 5.31 11.33
C MET A 302 22.54 3.85 10.92
N PRO A 303 22.46 3.53 9.62
CA PRO A 303 22.41 2.15 9.17
C PRO A 303 23.66 1.37 9.62
N ASP A 304 23.53 0.04 9.67
CA ASP A 304 24.64 -0.85 10.00
C ASP A 304 25.74 -0.78 8.91
N GLU A 305 26.99 -0.94 9.33
CA GLU A 305 28.16 -0.94 8.45
C GLU A 305 28.11 -2.03 7.38
N SER A 306 27.42 -3.14 7.63
CA SER A 306 27.16 -4.20 6.65
C SER A 306 26.24 -3.76 5.50
N ALA A 307 25.46 -2.68 5.70
CA ALA A 307 24.61 -2.11 4.66
C ALA A 307 25.33 -1.07 3.78
N ARG A 308 26.64 -0.87 3.97
CA ARG A 308 27.45 0.05 3.15
C ARG A 308 27.44 -0.38 1.68
N CYS A 309 27.02 0.54 0.83
CA CYS A 309 26.94 0.37 -0.60
C CYS A 309 26.72 1.76 -1.22
N CYS A 310 27.59 2.18 -2.14
CA CYS A 310 27.47 3.48 -2.78
C CYS A 310 26.55 3.41 -4.02
N LEU A 311 26.19 4.57 -4.57
CA LEU A 311 25.32 4.65 -5.75
C LEU A 311 25.89 3.87 -6.94
N GLU A 312 27.20 3.96 -7.15
CA GLU A 312 27.90 3.23 -8.20
C GLU A 312 27.75 1.71 -8.04
N ASP A 313 27.79 1.19 -6.82
CA ASP A 313 27.62 -0.25 -6.61
C ASP A 313 26.20 -0.72 -6.99
N VAL A 314 25.19 0.13 -6.80
CA VAL A 314 23.80 -0.14 -7.23
C VAL A 314 23.68 -0.08 -8.75
N ILE A 315 24.23 0.95 -9.40
CA ILE A 315 24.21 1.10 -10.86
C ILE A 315 24.95 -0.06 -11.53
N GLY A 316 26.11 -0.45 -10.99
CA GLY A 316 26.87 -1.61 -11.45
C GLY A 316 26.12 -2.93 -11.27
N HIS A 317 25.32 -3.05 -10.20
CA HIS A 317 24.45 -4.22 -10.00
C HIS A 317 23.31 -4.26 -11.03
N ILE A 318 22.60 -3.16 -11.26
CA ILE A 318 21.56 -3.08 -12.30
C ILE A 318 22.15 -3.48 -13.65
N ARG A 319 23.32 -2.92 -14.00
CA ARG A 319 23.97 -3.23 -15.26
C ARG A 319 24.30 -4.72 -15.42
N ARG A 320 24.82 -5.34 -14.37
CA ARG A 320 25.16 -6.77 -14.39
C ARG A 320 23.91 -7.63 -14.48
N GLU A 321 22.95 -7.44 -13.58
CA GLU A 321 21.81 -8.35 -13.46
C GLU A 321 20.77 -8.12 -14.54
N ARG A 322 20.47 -6.86 -14.91
CA ARG A 322 19.49 -6.54 -15.96
C ARG A 322 20.03 -6.82 -17.36
N TYR A 323 21.22 -6.30 -17.65
CA TYR A 323 21.76 -6.33 -19.02
C TYR A 323 22.69 -7.54 -19.26
N GLY A 324 23.18 -8.21 -18.21
CA GLY A 324 24.11 -9.33 -18.35
C GLY A 324 25.54 -8.90 -18.71
N ILE A 325 25.92 -7.65 -18.42
CA ILE A 325 27.12 -7.02 -18.99
C ILE A 325 28.12 -6.62 -17.91
N GLY A 326 29.42 -6.78 -18.22
CA GLY A 326 30.51 -6.28 -17.38
C GLY A 326 30.55 -4.75 -17.28
N LEU A 327 31.29 -4.20 -16.30
CA LEU A 327 31.43 -2.74 -16.19
C LEU A 327 32.10 -2.11 -17.44
N ASP A 328 32.97 -2.86 -18.12
CA ASP A 328 33.78 -2.38 -19.25
C ASP A 328 33.18 -2.65 -20.64
N GLU A 329 32.03 -3.31 -20.72
CA GLU A 329 31.42 -3.75 -21.99
C GLU A 329 30.28 -2.82 -22.42
N PRO A 330 30.17 -2.37 -23.68
CA PRO A 330 29.11 -1.45 -24.09
C PRO A 330 27.72 -2.07 -23.92
N LYS A 331 26.74 -1.26 -23.53
CA LYS A 331 25.33 -1.68 -23.48
C LYS A 331 24.83 -1.97 -24.92
N PRO A 332 24.01 -3.01 -25.15
CA PRO A 332 23.32 -3.24 -26.41
C PRO A 332 22.55 -2.00 -26.85
N GLU A 333 22.70 -1.64 -28.13
CA GLU A 333 22.03 -0.46 -28.72
C GLU A 333 20.50 -0.60 -28.75
N ASP A 334 19.98 -1.85 -28.74
CA ASP A 334 18.55 -2.15 -28.88
C ASP A 334 17.78 -2.17 -27.54
N GLU A 335 18.44 -1.98 -26.39
CA GLU A 335 17.79 -2.07 -25.08
C GLU A 335 17.35 -0.72 -24.52
N GLU A 336 16.11 -0.64 -24.02
CA GLU A 336 15.58 0.55 -23.35
C GLU A 336 16.50 0.99 -22.19
N THR A 337 16.80 2.29 -22.15
CA THR A 337 17.66 2.88 -21.12
C THR A 337 16.85 3.18 -19.88
N MET A 338 17.27 2.53 -18.79
CA MET A 338 16.78 2.86 -17.46
C MET A 338 17.36 4.20 -17.01
N SER A 339 16.55 4.96 -16.28
CA SER A 339 16.97 6.18 -15.62
C SER A 339 17.03 6.02 -14.09
N VAL A 340 18.02 6.67 -13.48
CA VAL A 340 18.10 6.89 -12.04
C VAL A 340 17.99 8.37 -11.79
N ILE A 341 16.94 8.78 -11.07
CA ILE A 341 16.67 10.18 -10.75
C ILE A 341 17.05 10.42 -9.29
N LEU A 342 18.00 11.31 -9.07
CA LEU A 342 18.53 11.66 -7.76
C LEU A 342 17.91 12.97 -7.27
N ARG A 343 17.66 13.05 -5.96
CA ARG A 343 17.21 14.26 -5.26
C ARG A 343 17.97 14.46 -3.96
N ASP A 344 18.21 15.72 -3.63
CA ASP A 344 18.98 16.14 -2.45
C ASP A 344 20.48 15.81 -2.60
N GLU A 345 21.22 15.59 -1.50
CA GLU A 345 22.69 15.48 -1.51
C GLU A 345 23.19 14.03 -1.57
N PHE A 346 23.99 13.69 -2.59
CA PHE A 346 24.61 12.36 -2.75
C PHE A 346 26.13 12.47 -2.87
N MET A 347 26.85 11.67 -2.10
CA MET A 347 28.29 11.50 -2.28
C MET A 347 28.59 10.49 -3.38
N ILE A 348 29.41 10.89 -4.35
CA ILE A 348 29.86 10.05 -5.45
C ILE A 348 31.39 10.09 -5.56
N ARG A 349 31.96 9.11 -6.26
CA ARG A 349 33.41 9.08 -6.53
C ARG A 349 33.78 10.18 -7.53
N THR A 350 35.02 10.69 -7.45
CA THR A 350 35.53 11.74 -8.34
C THR A 350 35.47 11.32 -9.82
N GLU A 351 35.72 10.04 -10.12
CA GLU A 351 35.62 9.51 -11.48
C GLU A 351 34.17 9.51 -11.99
N THR A 352 33.21 9.18 -11.12
CA THR A 352 31.78 9.23 -11.43
C THR A 352 31.35 10.67 -11.71
N ALA A 353 31.79 11.63 -10.89
CA ALA A 353 31.49 13.04 -11.08
C ALA A 353 31.98 13.53 -12.45
N ARG A 354 33.22 13.18 -12.83
CA ARG A 354 33.76 13.53 -14.16
C ARG A 354 32.98 12.88 -15.30
N ALA A 355 32.59 11.61 -15.15
CA ALA A 355 31.77 10.94 -16.16
C ALA A 355 30.42 11.67 -16.36
N LEU A 356 29.79 12.10 -15.27
CA LEU A 356 28.54 12.86 -15.30
C LEU A 356 28.70 14.30 -15.82
N GLU A 357 29.87 14.92 -15.66
CA GLU A 357 30.19 16.21 -16.30
C GLU A 357 30.35 16.09 -17.83
N GLU A 358 30.84 14.95 -18.32
CA GLU A 358 31.02 14.67 -19.74
C GLU A 358 29.73 14.19 -20.43
N GLY A 359 28.75 13.69 -19.66
CA GLY A 359 27.37 13.40 -20.09
C GLY A 359 26.53 12.74 -19.00
N ASP A 360 25.20 12.81 -19.11
CA ASP A 360 24.26 12.35 -18.07
C ASP A 360 24.10 10.81 -17.98
N THR A 361 25.12 10.03 -18.37
CA THR A 361 25.05 8.56 -18.39
C THR A 361 26.21 7.95 -17.62
N LEU A 362 25.90 7.06 -16.68
CA LEU A 362 26.88 6.22 -15.99
C LEU A 362 26.71 4.76 -16.43
N TRP A 363 27.70 4.23 -17.14
CA TRP A 363 27.70 2.86 -17.65
C TRP A 363 26.40 2.49 -18.40
N GLY A 364 25.93 3.38 -19.29
CA GLY A 364 24.74 3.16 -20.12
C GLY A 364 23.40 3.25 -19.37
N ILE A 365 23.41 3.73 -18.12
CA ILE A 365 22.22 4.10 -17.34
C ILE A 365 22.17 5.62 -17.29
N GLU A 366 21.01 6.22 -17.58
CA GLU A 366 20.80 7.66 -17.50
C GLU A 366 20.70 8.10 -16.04
N ILE A 367 21.42 9.14 -15.65
CA ILE A 367 21.43 9.69 -14.31
C ILE A 367 20.91 11.13 -14.37
N ASP A 368 19.66 11.34 -13.98
CA ASP A 368 19.12 12.69 -13.80
C ASP A 368 19.43 13.16 -12.37
N HIS A 369 20.30 14.16 -12.28
CA HIS A 369 20.68 14.80 -11.03
C HIS A 369 20.35 16.30 -11.02
N SER A 370 19.38 16.73 -11.84
CA SER A 370 18.96 18.14 -11.92
C SER A 370 18.44 18.71 -10.59
N ASP A 371 17.80 17.84 -9.78
CA ASP A 371 17.29 18.12 -8.44
C ASP A 371 18.26 17.67 -7.32
N ALA A 372 19.50 17.28 -7.65
CA ALA A 372 20.48 16.77 -6.69
C ALA A 372 21.77 17.59 -6.64
N THR A 373 22.41 17.59 -5.48
CA THR A 373 23.78 18.09 -5.32
C THR A 373 24.73 16.90 -5.20
N LEU A 374 25.60 16.74 -6.19
CA LEU A 374 26.63 15.70 -6.19
C LEU A 374 27.88 16.19 -5.46
N VAL A 375 28.24 15.51 -4.39
CA VAL A 375 29.41 15.82 -3.55
C VAL A 375 30.48 14.77 -3.81
N TYR A 376 31.73 15.17 -4.00
CA TYR A 376 32.83 14.23 -4.18
C TYR A 376 34.01 14.58 -3.27
N PRO A 377 34.71 13.57 -2.72
CA PRO A 377 35.82 13.76 -1.78
C PRO A 377 37.13 14.28 -2.40
#